data_AF-A0A259NNJ0-F1
#
_entry.id   AF-A0A259NNJ0-F1
#
_cell.length_a   1.000
_cell.length_b   1.000
_cell.length_c   1.000
_cell.angle_alpha   90.00
_cell.angle_beta   90.00
_cell.angle_gamma   90.00
#
_symmetry.space_group_name_H-M   'P 1'
#
loop_
_entity.id
_entity.type
_entity.pdbx_description
1 polymer ?
#
loop_
_entity_poly.entity_id
_entity_poly.type
_entity_poly.pdbx_seq_one_letter_code
_entity_poly.pdbx_strand_id
1 'polypeptide(L)'
;MTEQEGVIKFQLSYQQAELTAAADISELNAWRTLCVQLGMLGQHPLRYDNYGFGNISQRLPGTDQFLISGTQTGGKAVLTAADYALVSHCQPELNQIAASGPCKPSSEAMTHGQLYLLDPGINFVIHAHCPAIWHLAN
;
A
#
# COMPACT_ATOMS: atom_id res chain seq x y z
N MET A 1 -17.73 -12.20 10.93
CA MET A 1 -16.91 -12.80 9.85
C MET A 1 -15.54 -12.20 9.96
N THR A 2 -14.49 -13.00 10.13
CA THR A 2 -13.11 -12.52 10.08
C THR A 2 -12.80 -12.08 8.66
N GLU A 3 -12.52 -10.80 8.43
CA GLU A 3 -12.01 -10.34 7.15
C GLU A 3 -10.65 -10.98 6.89
N GLN A 4 -10.45 -11.53 5.70
CA GLN A 4 -9.16 -12.06 5.26
C GLN A 4 -8.30 -10.92 4.74
N GLU A 5 -7.17 -10.68 5.40
CA GLU A 5 -6.19 -9.69 4.98
C GLU A 5 -5.39 -10.15 3.74
N GLY A 6 -5.01 -9.19 2.89
CA GLY A 6 -4.15 -9.45 1.73
C GLY A 6 -4.83 -10.04 0.49
N VAL A 7 -6.16 -10.17 0.48
CA VAL A 7 -6.92 -10.65 -0.69
C VAL A 7 -7.28 -9.46 -1.58
N ILE A 8 -6.82 -9.47 -2.84
CA ILE A 8 -7.16 -8.44 -3.83
C ILE A 8 -8.66 -8.51 -4.15
N LYS A 9 -9.39 -7.42 -3.91
CA LYS A 9 -10.85 -7.29 -4.15
C LYS A 9 -11.21 -6.58 -5.47
N PHE A 10 -10.21 -6.26 -6.30
CA PHE A 10 -10.35 -5.57 -7.58
C PHE A 10 -9.78 -6.41 -8.74
N GLN A 11 -10.19 -6.08 -9.97
CA GLN A 11 -9.63 -6.67 -11.18
C GLN A 11 -8.25 -6.05 -11.44
N LEU A 12 -7.20 -6.88 -11.32
CA LEU A 12 -5.83 -6.43 -11.49
C LEU A 12 -5.30 -6.82 -12.88
N SER A 13 -5.01 -5.81 -13.71
CA SER A 13 -4.14 -5.93 -14.87
C SER A 13 -2.70 -5.72 -14.42
N TYR A 14 -1.91 -6.79 -14.34
CA TYR A 14 -0.56 -6.75 -13.78
C TYR A 14 0.51 -7.18 -14.77
N GLN A 15 1.57 -6.38 -14.84
CA GLN A 15 2.78 -6.70 -15.58
C GLN A 15 3.97 -6.83 -14.63
N GLN A 16 4.55 -8.02 -14.54
CA GLN A 16 5.82 -8.21 -13.84
C GLN A 16 6.92 -7.42 -14.56
N ALA A 17 7.62 -6.55 -13.83
CA ALA A 17 8.72 -5.73 -14.35
C ALA A 17 9.66 -5.33 -13.21
N GLU A 18 10.86 -4.85 -13.52
CA GLU A 18 11.65 -4.14 -12.53
C GLU A 18 11.03 -2.78 -12.22
N LEU A 19 11.12 -2.33 -10.98
CA LEU A 19 10.79 -0.94 -10.65
C LEU A 19 11.87 -0.06 -11.28
N THR A 20 11.49 0.96 -12.04
CA THR A 20 12.49 1.84 -12.66
C THR A 20 13.36 2.48 -11.58
N ALA A 21 14.68 2.50 -11.79
CA ALA A 21 15.65 3.04 -10.83
C ALA A 21 15.44 4.53 -10.47
N ALA A 22 14.57 5.24 -11.20
CA ALA A 22 14.18 6.62 -10.94
C ALA A 22 13.12 6.77 -9.83
N ALA A 23 12.51 5.68 -9.36
CA ALA A 23 11.58 5.71 -8.25
C ALA A 23 12.34 5.83 -6.91
N ASP A 24 12.52 7.05 -6.42
CA ASP A 24 13.06 7.27 -5.08
C ASP A 24 12.04 6.80 -4.04
N ILE A 25 12.38 5.70 -3.35
CA ILE A 25 11.56 5.11 -2.28
C ILE A 25 12.01 5.55 -0.87
N SER A 26 12.98 6.47 -0.77
CA SER A 26 13.60 6.83 0.51
C SER A 26 12.60 7.45 1.49
N GLU A 27 11.82 8.43 1.04
CA GLU A 27 10.79 9.08 1.86
C GLU A 27 9.65 8.12 2.23
N LEU A 28 9.18 7.33 1.26
CA LEU A 28 8.18 6.28 1.47
C LEU A 28 8.63 5.28 2.54
N ASN A 29 9.88 4.83 2.47
CA ASN A 29 10.48 3.94 3.46
C ASN A 29 10.63 4.60 4.83
N ALA A 30 11.01 5.88 4.90
CA ALA A 30 11.13 6.59 6.17
C ALA A 30 9.80 6.62 6.93
N TRP A 31 8.70 6.96 6.24
CA TRP A 31 7.36 6.93 6.82
C TRP A 31 6.92 5.52 7.20
N ARG A 32 7.19 4.53 6.35
CA ARG A 32 6.88 3.13 6.67
C ARG A 32 7.61 2.67 7.94
N THR A 33 8.90 2.95 8.06
CA THR A 33 9.71 2.57 9.23
C THR A 33 9.11 3.15 10.51
N LEU A 34 8.75 4.44 10.49
CA LEU A 34 8.07 5.07 11.63
C LEU A 34 6.75 4.35 11.97
N CYS A 35 5.91 4.07 10.97
CA CYS A 35 4.62 3.42 11.17
C CYS A 35 4.76 1.98 11.72
N VAL A 36 5.78 1.24 11.28
CA VAL A 36 6.09 -0.09 11.81
C VAL A 36 6.55 -0.01 13.27
N GLN A 37 7.41 0.96 13.61
CA GLN A 37 7.85 1.19 14.98
C GLN A 37 6.69 1.58 15.91
N LEU A 38 5.70 2.31 15.39
CA LEU A 38 4.47 2.65 16.11
C LEU A 38 3.43 1.52 16.13
N GLY A 39 3.72 0.35 15.53
CA GLY A 39 2.80 -0.79 15.49
C GLY A 39 1.55 -0.59 14.62
N MET A 40 1.58 0.43 13.76
CA MET A 40 0.47 0.79 12.85
C MET A 40 0.49 -0.04 11.56
N LEU A 41 1.67 -0.41 11.09
CA LEU A 41 1.94 -1.32 9.98
C LEU A 41 2.78 -2.49 10.50
N GLY A 42 2.74 -3.65 9.84
CA GLY A 42 3.67 -4.74 10.12
C GLY A 42 3.04 -6.12 10.07
N GLN A 43 3.60 -7.05 10.83
CA GLN A 43 3.11 -8.41 11.01
C GLN A 43 3.31 -8.78 12.47
N HIS A 44 2.30 -9.38 13.11
CA HIS A 44 2.39 -9.71 14.53
C HIS A 44 1.67 -11.04 14.82
N PRO A 45 2.28 -11.98 15.58
CA PRO A 45 1.68 -13.30 15.83
C PRO A 45 0.30 -13.27 16.48
N LEU A 46 0.03 -12.24 17.29
CA LEU A 46 -1.25 -12.06 17.98
C LEU A 46 -2.28 -11.23 17.19
N ARG A 47 -2.00 -10.87 15.94
CA ARG A 47 -2.90 -10.06 15.10
C ARG A 47 -3.10 -10.74 13.75
N TYR A 48 -4.35 -10.75 13.27
CA TYR A 48 -4.70 -11.19 11.91
C TYR A 48 -4.09 -12.53 11.51
N ASP A 49 -4.10 -13.55 12.38
CA ASP A 49 -3.48 -14.86 12.11
C ASP A 49 -2.03 -14.79 11.60
N ASN A 50 -1.28 -13.79 12.10
CA ASN A 50 0.08 -13.48 11.68
C ASN A 50 0.20 -13.04 10.20
N TYR A 51 -0.87 -12.60 9.55
CA TYR A 51 -0.78 -11.91 8.26
C TYR A 51 -0.23 -10.49 8.42
N GLY A 52 0.41 -9.98 7.36
CA GLY A 52 0.84 -8.58 7.30
C GLY A 52 -0.37 -7.64 7.22
N PHE A 53 -0.31 -6.53 7.93
CA PHE A 53 -1.35 -5.51 8.00
C PHE A 53 -0.79 -4.11 7.73
N GLY A 54 -1.65 -3.23 7.25
CA GLY A 54 -1.29 -1.88 6.84
C GLY A 54 -0.45 -1.83 5.56
N ASN A 55 -0.50 -0.67 4.90
CA ASN A 55 0.27 -0.40 3.69
C ASN A 55 0.41 1.10 3.46
N ILE A 56 1.30 1.46 2.55
CA ILE A 56 1.63 2.85 2.26
C ILE A 56 1.86 3.05 0.77
N SER A 57 1.45 4.21 0.26
CA SER A 57 1.73 4.64 -1.10
C SER A 57 2.23 6.08 -1.17
N GLN A 58 2.92 6.39 -2.26
CA GLN A 58 3.37 7.73 -2.63
C GLN A 58 2.99 8.03 -4.08
N ARG A 59 2.37 9.18 -4.31
CA ARG A 59 2.05 9.69 -5.64
C ARG A 59 3.32 10.07 -6.40
N LEU A 60 3.35 9.77 -7.70
CA LEU A 60 4.35 10.32 -8.61
C LEU A 60 3.99 11.78 -8.97
N PRO A 61 4.90 12.75 -8.79
CA PRO A 61 4.62 14.17 -8.97
C PRO A 61 3.93 14.50 -10.30
N GLY A 62 2.85 15.27 -10.25
CA GLY A 62 2.11 15.73 -11.43
C GLY A 62 1.25 14.66 -12.12
N THR A 63 1.03 13.50 -11.48
CA THR A 63 0.23 12.40 -12.04
C THR A 63 -0.70 11.78 -11.00
N ASP A 64 -1.62 10.93 -11.43
CA ASP A 64 -2.40 10.02 -10.57
C ASP A 64 -1.76 8.64 -10.39
N GLN A 65 -0.53 8.46 -10.90
CA GLN A 65 0.24 7.25 -10.70
C GLN A 65 0.88 7.25 -9.31
N PHE A 66 1.08 6.08 -8.73
CA PHE A 66 1.67 5.99 -7.40
C PHE A 66 2.42 4.67 -7.18
N LEU A 67 3.47 4.76 -6.37
CA LEU A 67 4.15 3.60 -5.80
C LEU A 67 3.37 3.13 -4.58
N ILE A 68 3.17 1.83 -4.42
CA ILE A 68 2.51 1.24 -3.25
C ILE A 68 3.25 0.00 -2.79
N SER A 69 3.34 -0.19 -1.47
CA SER A 69 3.91 -1.42 -0.90
C SER A 69 3.15 -2.65 -1.39
N GLY A 70 3.88 -3.71 -1.72
CA GLY A 70 3.32 -4.96 -2.18
C GLY A 70 2.52 -5.71 -1.11
N THR A 71 1.75 -6.70 -1.56
CA THR A 71 1.03 -7.60 -0.64
C THR A 71 2.00 -8.35 0.28
N GLN A 72 1.57 -8.58 1.53
CA GLN A 72 2.31 -9.37 2.52
C GLN A 72 3.75 -8.90 2.82
N THR A 73 4.04 -7.61 2.63
CA THR A 73 5.33 -7.00 2.98
C THR A 73 5.45 -6.66 4.47
N GLY A 74 4.41 -6.90 5.27
CA GLY A 74 4.34 -6.57 6.70
C GLY A 74 5.45 -7.21 7.57
N GLY A 75 5.93 -8.39 7.19
CA GLY A 75 7.00 -9.10 7.92
C GLY A 75 8.41 -8.54 7.70
N LYS A 76 8.59 -7.64 6.73
CA LYS A 76 9.90 -7.10 6.38
C LYS A 76 10.20 -5.86 7.21
N ALA A 77 11.35 -5.82 7.87
CA ALA A 77 11.77 -4.65 8.63
C ALA A 77 12.04 -3.44 7.71
N VAL A 78 12.70 -3.69 6.58
CA VAL A 78 13.06 -2.70 5.56
C VAL A 78 12.55 -3.18 4.22
N LEU A 79 11.94 -2.27 3.44
CA LEU A 79 11.51 -2.55 2.08
C LEU A 79 12.54 -2.06 1.08
N THR A 80 12.67 -2.82 0.01
CA THR A 80 13.50 -2.48 -1.15
C THR A 80 12.59 -2.15 -2.34
N ALA A 81 13.15 -1.71 -3.47
CA ALA A 81 12.38 -1.51 -4.70
C ALA A 81 11.62 -2.78 -5.13
N ALA A 82 12.14 -3.97 -4.78
CA ALA A 82 11.49 -5.27 -5.04
C ALA A 82 10.14 -5.46 -4.29
N ASP A 83 9.89 -4.63 -3.28
CA ASP A 83 8.73 -4.71 -2.39
C ASP A 83 7.65 -3.67 -2.72
N TYR A 84 7.81 -2.95 -3.82
CA TYR A 84 6.87 -1.94 -4.29
C TYR A 84 6.33 -2.29 -5.68
N ALA A 85 5.16 -1.76 -5.98
CA ALA A 85 4.53 -1.80 -7.28
C ALA A 85 4.16 -0.38 -7.72
N LEU A 86 4.26 -0.08 -9.00
CA LEU A 86 3.72 1.13 -9.61
C LEU A 86 2.28 0.85 -10.05
N VAL A 87 1.33 1.58 -9.49
CA VAL A 87 -0.03 1.65 -10.03
C VAL A 87 -0.05 2.77 -11.08
N SER A 88 -0.27 2.39 -12.34
CA SER A 88 -0.30 3.33 -13.46
C SER A 88 -1.71 3.86 -13.72
N HIS A 89 -2.75 3.07 -13.42
CA HIS A 89 -4.14 3.46 -13.56
C HIS A 89 -4.99 2.87 -12.44
N CYS A 90 -5.90 3.69 -11.90
CA CYS A 90 -6.94 3.27 -10.99
C CYS A 90 -8.29 3.70 -11.59
N GLN A 91 -9.23 2.75 -11.72
CA GLN A 91 -10.56 2.98 -12.26
C GLN A 91 -11.60 2.42 -11.27
N PRO A 92 -11.97 3.20 -10.23
CA PRO A 92 -12.88 2.75 -9.19
C PRO A 92 -14.24 2.30 -9.73
N GLU A 93 -14.79 3.03 -10.70
CA GLU A 93 -16.08 2.72 -11.33
C GLU A 93 -16.12 1.35 -12.04
N LEU A 94 -14.96 0.86 -12.47
CA LEU A 94 -14.80 -0.45 -13.12
C LEU A 94 -14.26 -1.50 -12.16
N ASN A 95 -13.98 -1.13 -10.91
CA ASN A 95 -13.23 -1.92 -9.94
C ASN A 95 -11.93 -2.51 -10.54
N GLN A 96 -11.19 -1.67 -11.29
CA GLN A 96 -9.98 -2.08 -12.03
C GLN A 96 -8.73 -1.28 -11.61
N ILE A 97 -7.61 -1.97 -11.54
CA ILE A 97 -6.27 -1.37 -11.39
C ILE A 97 -5.34 -1.95 -12.45
N ALA A 98 -4.55 -1.07 -13.06
CA ALA A 98 -3.38 -1.44 -13.84
C ALA A 98 -2.12 -1.14 -13.03
N ALA A 99 -1.26 -2.14 -12.87
CA ALA A 99 -0.02 -2.00 -12.12
C ALA A 99 1.13 -2.78 -12.76
N SER A 100 2.35 -2.35 -12.48
CA SER A 100 3.56 -3.06 -12.86
C SER A 100 4.59 -3.00 -11.74
N GLY A 101 5.53 -3.95 -11.76
CA GLY A 101 6.62 -3.97 -10.81
C GLY A 101 7.07 -5.37 -10.42
N PRO A 102 7.98 -5.46 -9.44
CA PRO A 102 8.56 -6.71 -8.99
C PRO A 102 7.61 -7.52 -8.11
N CYS A 103 6.58 -6.88 -7.55
CA CYS A 103 5.54 -7.50 -6.76
C CYS A 103 4.16 -6.98 -7.14
N LYS A 104 3.11 -7.71 -6.75
CA LYS A 104 1.74 -7.23 -6.88
C LYS A 104 1.46 -6.12 -5.86
N PRO A 105 0.71 -5.06 -6.22
CA PRO A 105 0.36 -3.99 -5.30
C PRO A 105 -0.49 -4.52 -4.14
N SER A 106 -0.53 -3.78 -3.01
CA SER A 106 -1.43 -4.07 -1.89
C SER A 106 -2.87 -4.37 -2.36
N SER A 107 -3.55 -5.26 -1.64
CA SER A 107 -4.99 -5.53 -1.83
C SER A 107 -5.87 -4.31 -1.64
N GLU A 108 -5.36 -3.25 -1.00
CA GLU A 108 -6.05 -2.00 -0.74
C GLU A 108 -5.67 -0.87 -1.71
N ALA A 109 -4.93 -1.18 -2.78
CA ALA A 109 -4.51 -0.19 -3.77
C ALA A 109 -5.67 0.62 -4.37
N MET A 110 -6.87 0.04 -4.47
CA MET A 110 -8.08 0.74 -4.93
C MET A 110 -8.42 1.95 -4.05
N THR A 111 -8.36 1.80 -2.73
CA THR A 111 -8.64 2.88 -1.79
C THR A 111 -7.64 4.02 -1.95
N HIS A 112 -6.36 3.69 -2.13
CA HIS A 112 -5.29 4.68 -2.33
C HIS A 112 -5.50 5.44 -3.64
N GLY A 113 -5.77 4.72 -4.74
CA GLY A 113 -6.02 5.32 -6.04
C GLY A 113 -7.27 6.21 -6.04
N GLN A 114 -8.35 5.80 -5.37
CA GLN A 114 -9.55 6.62 -5.22
C GLN A 114 -9.26 7.95 -4.51
N LEU A 115 -8.46 7.94 -3.42
CA LEU A 115 -8.06 9.16 -2.73
C LEU A 115 -7.23 10.08 -3.62
N TYR A 116 -6.28 9.51 -4.38
CA TYR A 116 -5.48 10.29 -5.31
C TYR A 116 -6.34 10.91 -6.45
N LEU A 117 -7.37 10.23 -6.93
CA LEU A 117 -8.29 10.79 -7.93
C LEU A 117 -9.17 11.92 -7.38
N LEU A 118 -9.47 11.90 -6.07
CA LEU A 118 -10.36 12.88 -5.44
C LEU A 118 -9.66 14.20 -5.10
N ASP A 119 -8.37 14.15 -4.75
CA ASP A 119 -7.63 15.34 -4.34
C ASP A 119 -6.17 15.34 -4.85
N PRO A 120 -5.82 16.25 -5.77
CA PRO A 120 -4.46 16.37 -6.28
C PRO A 120 -3.45 16.86 -5.22
N GLY A 121 -3.91 17.38 -4.07
CA GLY A 121 -3.07 17.77 -2.94
C GLY A 121 -2.54 16.60 -2.11
N ILE A 122 -3.13 15.40 -2.24
CA ILE A 122 -2.68 14.21 -1.51
C ILE A 122 -1.45 13.61 -2.20
N ASN A 123 -0.32 13.54 -1.49
CA ASN A 123 0.93 12.96 -2.02
C ASN A 123 1.31 11.61 -1.40
N PHE A 124 0.77 11.31 -0.21
CA PHE A 124 0.98 10.05 0.49
C PHE A 124 -0.35 9.56 1.07
N VAL A 125 -0.53 8.24 1.08
CA VAL A 125 -1.64 7.58 1.76
C VAL A 125 -1.08 6.44 2.60
N ILE A 126 -1.44 6.42 3.89
CA ILE A 126 -1.06 5.37 4.84
C ILE A 126 -2.34 4.70 5.31
N HIS A 127 -2.50 3.42 4.98
CA HIS A 127 -3.52 2.58 5.62
C HIS A 127 -2.92 1.98 6.89
N ALA A 128 -3.39 2.42 8.05
CA ALA A 128 -2.83 2.09 9.35
C ALA A 128 -3.82 1.32 10.22
N HIS A 129 -3.35 0.28 10.92
CA HIS A 129 -4.13 -0.45 11.89
C HIS A 129 -3.65 -0.10 13.30
N CYS A 130 -4.29 0.88 13.92
CA CYS A 130 -3.97 1.34 15.28
C CYS A 130 -5.11 1.02 16.25
N PRO A 131 -5.01 -0.06 17.05
CA PRO A 131 -6.05 -0.40 18.03
C PRO A 131 -6.31 0.74 19.02
N ALA A 132 -5.29 1.50 19.42
CA ALA A 132 -5.47 2.61 20.36
C ALA A 132 -6.42 3.68 19.82
N ILE A 133 -6.29 4.06 18.54
CA ILE A 133 -7.24 4.99 17.89
C ILE A 133 -8.63 4.35 17.80
N TRP A 134 -8.70 3.08 17.41
CA TRP A 134 -9.98 2.39 17.24
C TRP A 134 -10.80 2.30 18.55
N HIS A 135 -10.16 2.03 19.69
CA HIS A 135 -10.84 1.98 20.98
C HIS A 135 -11.30 3.36 21.48
N LEU A 136 -10.76 4.46 20.94
CA LEU A 136 -11.12 5.83 21.30
C LEU A 136 -12.21 6.41 20.40
N ALA A 137 -12.58 5.74 19.31
CA ALA A 137 -13.59 6.20 18.35
C ALA A 137 -15.06 5.93 18.80
N ASN A 138 -15.30 5.88 20.12
CA ASN A 138 -16.64 5.74 20.71
C ASN A 138 -17.43 7.05 20.69
#